data_AF-A0A3B8ZFG7-F1
#
_entry.id   AF-A0A3B8ZFG7-F1
#
_cell.length_a   1.000
_cell.length_b   1.000
_cell.length_c   1.000
_cell.angle_alpha   90.00
_cell.angle_beta   90.00
_cell.angle_gamma   90.00
#
_symmetry.space_group_name_H-M   'P 1'
#
loop_
_entity.id
_entity.type
_entity.pdbx_description
1 polymer ?
#
loop_
_entity_poly.entity_id
_entity_poly.type
_entity_poly.pdbx_seq_one_letter_code
_entity_poly.pdbx_strand_id
1 'polypeptide(L)' 'RMSCGNNLKQVGLAILNYESSHGRLPIGWNGINDPVQGTTFRWSYLAGILPYLEQGNVYGNLNLSRTLYAPGGGQPPRP' A
#
# COMPACT_ATOMS: atom_id res chain seq x y z
N ARG A 1 25.62 -11.80 -3.62
CA ARG A 1 24.25 -12.01 -3.08
C ARG A 1 24.11 -11.19 -1.79
N MET A 2 23.53 -9.99 -1.88
CA MET A 2 23.30 -9.07 -0.75
C MET A 2 22.07 -8.18 -0.99
N SER A 3 21.13 -8.66 -1.82
CA SER A 3 20.01 -7.86 -2.33
C SER A 3 18.96 -7.54 -1.24
N CYS A 4 18.70 -8.47 -0.30
CA CYS A 4 17.71 -8.23 0.77
C CYS A 4 18.09 -7.09 1.73
N GLY A 5 19.38 -6.92 2.05
CA GLY A 5 19.83 -5.85 2.93
C GLY A 5 19.68 -4.46 2.31
N ASN A 6 19.84 -4.37 0.98
CA ASN A 6 19.67 -3.12 0.27
C ASN A 6 18.20 -2.71 0.16
N ASN A 7 17.31 -3.68 -0.07
CA ASN A 7 15.88 -3.44 -0.18
C ASN A 7 15.25 -2.99 1.15
N LEU A 8 15.66 -3.58 2.29
CA LEU A 8 15.09 -3.19 3.59
C LEU A 8 15.48 -1.75 3.97
N LYS A 9 16.71 -1.33 3.66
CA LYS A 9 17.15 0.06 3.85
C LYS A 9 16.31 1.04 3.01
N GLN A 10 16.02 0.70 1.75
CA GLN A 10 15.18 1.52 0.88
C GLN A 10 13.75 1.64 1.41
N VAL A 11 13.18 0.55 1.96
CA VAL A 11 11.86 0.59 2.63
C VAL A 11 11.90 1.46 3.88
N GLY A 12 12.93 1.35 4.72
CA GLY A 12 13.09 2.20 5.90
C GLY A 12 13.20 3.68 5.54
N LEU A 13 14.00 4.02 4.53
CA LEU A 13 14.11 5.39 4.01
C LEU A 13 12.79 5.90 3.43
N ALA A 14 12.06 5.05 2.69
CA ALA A 14 10.77 5.41 2.13
C ALA A 14 9.71 5.73 3.21
N ILE A 15 9.72 4.99 4.33
CA ILE A 15 8.85 5.26 5.47
C ILE A 15 9.21 6.60 6.13
N LEU A 16 10.50 6.87 6.34
CA LEU A 16 10.97 8.14 6.92
C LEU A 16 10.65 9.34 6.02
N ASN A 17 10.81 9.19 4.70
CA ASN A 17 10.43 10.23 3.74
C ASN A 17 8.91 10.48 3.71
N TYR A 18 8.11 9.40 3.84
CA TYR A 18 6.65 9.53 3.98
C TYR A 18 6.29 10.30 5.25
N GLU A 19 6.93 9.98 6.37
CA GLU A 19 6.70 10.65 7.67
C GLU A 19 7.13 12.12 7.62
N SER A 20 8.29 12.43 7.05
CA SER A 20 8.76 13.81 6.87
C SER A 20 7.82 14.64 6.00
N SER A 21 7.15 14.04 5.00
CA SER A 21 6.24 14.74 4.10
C SER A 21 4.79 14.85 4.62
N HIS A 22 4.32 13.86 5.38
CA HIS A 22 2.92 13.79 5.86
C HIS A 22 2.76 14.06 7.35
N GLY A 23 3.85 14.20 8.11
CA GLY A 23 3.86 14.38 9.57
C GLY A 23 3.31 13.18 10.35
N ARG A 24 3.21 12.01 9.71
CA ARG A 24 2.68 10.77 10.31
C ARG A 24 3.21 9.54 9.58
N LEU A 25 3.28 8.42 10.31
CA LEU A 25 3.60 7.14 9.71
C LEU A 25 2.52 6.66 8.74
N PRO A 26 2.87 5.86 7.71
CA PRO A 26 1.90 5.34 6.75
C PRO A 26 0.91 4.42 7.46
N ILE A 27 -0.36 4.67 7.22
CA ILE A 27 -1.46 3.96 7.86
C ILE A 27 -1.60 2.59 7.22
N GLY A 28 -1.43 1.52 7.99
CA GLY A 28 -1.65 0.14 7.53
C GLY A 28 -3.12 -0.26 7.46
N TRP A 29 -3.98 0.46 8.20
CA TRP A 29 -5.42 0.22 8.26
C TRP A 29 -6.13 1.51 8.64
N ASN A 30 -7.03 2.00 7.79
CA ASN A 30 -7.72 3.28 8.02
C ASN A 30 -9.12 3.14 8.62
N GLY A 31 -9.59 1.93 8.95
CA GLY A 31 -10.85 1.71 9.69
C GLY A 31 -12.12 2.19 8.98
N ILE A 32 -11.99 2.63 7.72
CA ILE A 32 -13.13 3.12 6.92
C ILE A 32 -13.95 1.92 6.52
N ASN A 33 -15.15 1.75 7.07
CA ASN A 33 -16.04 0.68 6.66
C ASN A 33 -16.46 0.87 5.20
N ASP A 34 -16.16 -0.12 4.36
CA ASP A 34 -16.80 -0.20 3.05
C ASP A 34 -18.29 -0.52 3.27
N PRO A 35 -19.21 0.34 2.81
CA PRO A 35 -20.64 0.17 3.04
C PRO A 35 -21.22 -1.10 2.38
N VAL A 36 -20.46 -1.78 1.52
CA VAL A 36 -20.88 -2.97 0.78
C VAL A 36 -20.30 -4.28 1.34
N GLN A 37 -19.12 -4.27 1.99
CA GLN A 37 -18.42 -5.52 2.35
C GLN A 37 -18.04 -5.74 3.82
N GLY A 38 -18.28 -4.79 4.73
CA GLY A 38 -18.21 -5.06 6.18
C GLY A 38 -16.85 -5.49 6.76
N THR A 39 -15.80 -5.66 5.96
CA THR A 39 -14.41 -5.82 6.42
C THR A 39 -13.48 -5.21 5.38
N THR A 40 -12.94 -4.05 5.71
CA THR A 40 -12.20 -3.21 4.76
C THR A 40 -10.77 -3.72 4.59
N PHE A 41 -10.57 -4.72 3.73
CA PHE A 41 -9.24 -5.02 3.19
C PHE A 41 -8.85 -3.94 2.19
N ARG A 42 -8.27 -2.85 2.69
CA ARG A 42 -7.65 -1.79 1.90
C ARG A 42 -6.14 -2.01 1.76
N TRP A 43 -5.56 -1.20 0.89
CA TRP A 43 -4.14 -1.19 0.58
C TRP A 43 -3.27 -1.08 1.85
N SER A 44 -2.22 -1.92 1.93
CA SER A 44 -1.24 -1.92 3.02
C SER A 44 -0.48 -0.59 3.10
N TYR A 45 0.18 -0.30 4.23
CA TYR A 45 1.08 0.85 4.38
C TYR A 45 2.15 0.91 3.27
N LEU A 46 2.54 -0.27 2.74
CA LEU A 46 3.44 -0.39 1.60
C LEU A 46 2.93 0.40 0.40
N ALA A 47 1.61 0.40 0.16
CA ALA A 47 0.95 1.17 -0.90
C ALA A 47 1.19 2.68 -0.78
N GLY A 48 1.21 3.20 0.44
CA GLY A 48 1.45 4.61 0.72
C GLY A 48 2.91 5.05 0.50
N ILE A 49 3.87 4.11 0.61
CA ILE A 49 5.31 4.41 0.46
C ILE A 49 5.87 4.14 -0.94
N LEU A 50 5.11 3.51 -1.86
CA LEU A 50 5.53 3.31 -3.26
C LEU A 50 6.09 4.56 -3.96
N PRO A 51 5.54 5.79 -3.81
CA PRO A 51 6.12 6.96 -4.46
C PRO A 51 7.54 7.26 -3.96
N TYR A 52 7.87 6.85 -2.74
CA TYR A 52 9.20 7.01 -2.13
C TYR A 52 10.14 5.82 -2.41
N LEU A 53 9.65 4.77 -3.07
CA LEU A 53 10.42 3.59 -3.50
C LEU A 53 10.73 3.62 -5.01
N GLU A 54 10.62 4.79 -5.66
CA GLU A 54 10.73 4.95 -7.12
C GLU A 54 9.73 4.09 -7.93
N GLN A 55 8.71 3.53 -7.28
CA GLN A 55 7.62 2.79 -7.93
C GLN A 55 6.40 3.68 -8.18
N GLY A 56 6.63 4.94 -8.57
CA GLY A 56 5.58 5.91 -8.85
C GLY A 56 4.60 5.45 -9.93
N ASN A 57 5.08 4.70 -10.93
CA ASN A 57 4.22 4.10 -11.95
C ASN A 57 3.22 3.10 -11.35
N VAL A 58 3.66 2.26 -10.41
CA VAL A 58 2.76 1.32 -9.74
C VAL A 58 1.77 2.09 -8.87
N TYR A 59 2.23 3.09 -8.11
CA TYR A 59 1.36 3.96 -7.31
C TYR A 59 0.25 4.61 -8.14
N GLY A 60 0.57 5.13 -9.33
CA GLY A 60 -0.42 5.74 -10.24
C GLY A 60 -1.47 4.75 -10.76
N ASN A 61 -1.15 3.46 -10.82
CA ASN A 61 -2.10 2.40 -11.18
C ASN A 61 -2.94 1.92 -9.97
N LEU A 62 -2.56 2.28 -8.73
CA LEU A 62 -3.30 1.87 -7.53
C LEU A 62 -4.45 2.83 -7.25
N ASN A 63 -5.68 2.32 -7.25
CA ASN A 63 -6.83 3.07 -6.78
C ASN A 63 -6.99 2.89 -5.25
N LEU A 64 -6.35 3.78 -4.48
CA LEU A 64 -6.39 3.77 -3.00
C LEU A 64 -7.79 4.00 -2.41
N SER A 65 -8.73 4.50 -3.24
CA SER A 65 -10.11 4.75 -2.87
C SER A 65 -10.99 3.50 -2.98
N ARG A 66 -10.53 2.44 -3.66
CA ARG A 66 -11.23 1.16 -3.76
C ARG A 66 -10.66 0.12 -2.79
N THR A 67 -11.51 -0.78 -2.34
CA THR A 67 -11.12 -1.99 -1.60
C THR A 67 -10.33 -2.93 -2.52
N LEU A 68 -9.42 -3.73 -1.95
CA LEU A 68 -8.65 -4.73 -2.70
C LEU A 68 -9.54 -5.83 -3.28
N TYR A 69 -10.65 -6.13 -2.60
CA TYR A 69 -11.69 -7.04 -3.06
C TYR A 69 -12.97 -6.24 -3.27
N ALA A 70 -13.58 -6.34 -4.44
CA ALA A 70 -14.90 -5.77 -4.73
C ALA A 70 -15.95 -6.90 -4.65
N PRO A 71 -17.17 -6.65 -4.14
CA PRO A 71 -18.23 -7.65 -4.18
C PRO A 71 -18.63 -7.84 -5.64
N GLY A 72 -18.35 -9.02 -6.18
CA GLY A 72 -18.65 -9.38 -7.58
C GLY A 72 -17.50 -9.22 -8.56
N GLY A 73 -16.33 -8.76 -8.14
CA GLY A 73 -15.11 -8.78 -8.96
C GLY A 73 -14.32 -10.06 -8.69
N GLY A 74 -14.35 -11.00 -9.64
CA GLY A 74 -13.76 -12.33 -9.52
C GLY A 74 -12.38 -12.34 -8.86
N GLN A 75 -12.22 -13.23 -7.88
CA GLN A 75 -10.90 -13.60 -7.38
C GLN A 75 -10.06 -14.04 -8.60
N PRO A 76 -8.85 -13.50 -8.82
CA PRO A 76 -7.96 -14.06 -9.83
C PRO A 76 -7.74 -15.54 -9.48
N PRO A 77 -7.79 -16.45 -10.47
CA PRO A 77 -7.68 -17.88 -10.23
C PRO A 77 -6.41 -18.16 -9.45
N ARG A 78 -6.57 -18.87 -8.33
CA ARG A 78 -5.46 -19.36 -7.52
C ARG A 78 -4.74 -20.45 -8.35
N PRO A 79 -3.40 -20.41 -8.48
CA PRO A 79 -2.65 -21.48 -9.14
C PRO A 79 -2.81 -22.82 -8.41
#